data_AF-A0AAC8VVE2-F1
#
_entry.id   AF-A0AAC8VVE2-F1
#
_cell.length_a   1.000
_cell.length_b   1.000
_cell.length_c   1.000
_cell.angle_alpha   90.00
_cell.angle_beta   90.00
_cell.angle_gamma   90.00
#
_symmetry.space_group_name_H-M   'P 1'
#
loop_
_entity.id
_entity.type
_entity.pdbx_description
1 polymer ?
#
loop_
_entity_poly.entity_id
_entity_poly.type
_entity_poly.pdbx_seq_one_letter_code
_entity_poly.pdbx_strand_id
1 'polypeptide(L)'
;MSKPFDRAKFNKVLSLAESDHDAEALAAVRKAAAMARAAGLSLGEAVNGPDTEGGTVSTLRMMVMEAELAAARREIAELRRKTSGGGDDATFERGFQAGQRYGADRAAADLREQAFRRVKELEAELEAFRAPLDWVDVAERYYTKFRRGVNAAFAKGLLYRASVNKLMPADQAELRKFAATVERKAKRAKASTAEHAAP
;
A
#
# COMPACT_ATOMS: atom_id res chain seq x y z
N MET A 1 30.07 8.12 -59.07
CA MET A 1 29.47 8.90 -57.97
C MET A 1 28.08 8.34 -57.70
N SER A 2 27.90 7.59 -56.60
CA SER A 2 26.60 7.05 -56.20
C SER A 2 25.67 8.21 -55.82
N LYS A 3 24.43 8.20 -56.33
CA LYS A 3 23.41 9.18 -55.92
C LYS A 3 23.12 8.98 -54.43
N PRO A 4 22.98 10.06 -53.64
CA PRO A 4 22.60 9.95 -52.23
C PRO A 4 21.26 9.22 -52.13
N PHE A 5 21.13 8.36 -51.12
CA PHE A 5 19.91 7.59 -50.89
C PHE A 5 18.77 8.53 -50.48
N ASP A 6 17.87 8.79 -51.43
CA ASP A 6 16.68 9.63 -51.20
C ASP A 6 15.65 8.85 -50.37
N ARG A 7 15.76 9.03 -49.06
CA ARG A 7 14.97 8.30 -48.08
C ARG A 7 13.50 8.73 -48.05
N ALA A 8 13.23 10.01 -48.33
CA ALA A 8 11.86 10.51 -48.46
C ALA A 8 11.13 9.83 -49.63
N LYS A 9 11.81 9.69 -50.77
CA LYS A 9 11.27 8.97 -51.93
C LYS A 9 11.14 7.47 -51.66
N PHE A 10 12.08 6.87 -50.94
CA PHE A 10 12.00 5.46 -50.51
C PHE A 10 10.77 5.21 -49.63
N ASN A 11 10.54 6.02 -48.60
CA ASN A 11 9.39 5.89 -47.69
C ASN A 11 8.05 6.07 -48.42
N LYS A 12 7.97 7.02 -49.36
CA LYS A 12 6.76 7.23 -50.18
C LYS A 12 6.46 6.06 -51.12
N VAL A 13 7.50 5.37 -51.61
CA VAL A 13 7.32 4.15 -52.41
C VAL A 13 6.93 2.99 -51.51
N LEU A 14 7.49 2.91 -50.29
CA LEU A 14 7.17 1.86 -49.33
C LEU A 14 5.73 1.96 -48.79
N SER A 15 5.19 3.17 -48.61
CA SER A 15 3.79 3.34 -48.18
C SER A 15 2.78 2.81 -49.20
N LEU A 16 3.14 2.76 -50.50
CA LEU A 16 2.30 2.14 -51.53
C LEU A 16 2.29 0.60 -51.44
N ALA A 17 3.17 0.00 -50.64
CA ALA A 17 3.13 -1.43 -50.35
C ALA A 17 1.94 -1.83 -49.46
N GLU A 18 1.28 -0.88 -48.81
CA GLU A 18 0.08 -1.08 -47.99
C GLU A 18 -1.23 -0.98 -48.79
N SER A 19 -1.16 -0.86 -50.13
CA SER A 19 -2.33 -0.82 -51.00
C SER A 19 -3.11 -2.15 -50.97
N ASP A 20 -4.44 -2.07 -50.99
CA ASP A 20 -5.36 -3.23 -51.09
C ASP A 20 -5.30 -3.94 -52.47
N HIS A 21 -4.48 -3.42 -53.39
CA HIS A 21 -4.23 -4.01 -54.70
C HIS A 21 -2.88 -4.73 -54.72
N ASP A 22 -2.91 -6.07 -54.65
CA ASP A 22 -1.72 -6.95 -54.59
C ASP A 22 -0.66 -6.63 -55.66
N ALA A 23 -1.10 -6.33 -56.89
CA ALA A 23 -0.20 -5.99 -57.99
C ALA A 23 0.58 -4.68 -57.76
N GLU A 24 -0.08 -3.69 -57.15
CA GLU A 24 0.53 -2.40 -56.83
C GLU A 24 1.44 -2.51 -55.60
N ALA A 25 0.99 -3.25 -54.58
CA ALA A 25 1.78 -3.53 -53.38
C ALA A 25 3.10 -4.24 -53.75
N LEU A 26 3.03 -5.28 -54.58
CA LEU A 26 4.21 -5.99 -55.07
C LEU A 26 5.13 -5.12 -55.94
N ALA A 27 4.57 -4.26 -56.79
CA ALA A 27 5.35 -3.34 -57.61
C ALA A 27 6.07 -2.29 -56.74
N ALA A 28 5.43 -1.80 -55.69
CA ALA A 28 5.99 -0.88 -54.71
C ALA A 28 7.16 -1.51 -53.94
N VAL A 29 7.00 -2.73 -53.43
CA VAL A 29 8.07 -3.47 -52.73
C VAL A 29 9.28 -3.70 -53.64
N ARG A 30 9.04 -4.10 -54.90
CA ARG A 30 10.13 -4.31 -55.88
C ARG A 30 10.88 -3.01 -56.18
N LYS A 31 10.17 -1.89 -56.27
CA LYS A 31 10.75 -0.57 -56.52
C LYS A 31 11.53 -0.06 -55.31
N ALA A 32 11.02 -0.26 -54.10
CA ALA A 32 11.74 0.02 -52.86
C ALA A 32 13.04 -0.80 -52.76
N ALA A 33 12.98 -2.10 -53.05
CA ALA A 33 14.15 -2.98 -53.06
C ALA A 33 15.19 -2.55 -54.12
N ALA A 34 14.76 -2.12 -55.30
CA ALA A 34 15.67 -1.61 -56.33
C ALA A 34 16.36 -0.31 -55.90
N MET A 35 15.64 0.58 -55.20
CA MET A 35 16.20 1.83 -54.67
C MET A 35 17.21 1.58 -53.54
N ALA A 36 16.92 0.66 -52.62
CA ALA A 36 17.86 0.26 -51.58
C ALA A 36 19.15 -0.32 -52.18
N ARG A 37 19.03 -1.25 -53.14
CA ARG A 37 20.19 -1.86 -53.82
C ARG A 37 21.00 -0.86 -54.63
N ALA A 38 20.37 0.11 -55.30
CA ALA A 38 21.07 1.16 -56.03
C ALA A 38 21.92 2.06 -55.12
N ALA A 39 21.58 2.14 -53.83
CA ALA A 39 22.35 2.81 -52.80
C ALA A 39 23.32 1.89 -52.04
N GLY A 40 23.44 0.61 -52.44
CA GLY A 40 24.31 -0.36 -51.79
C GLY A 40 23.79 -0.90 -50.45
N LEU A 41 22.50 -0.68 -50.15
CA LEU A 41 21.86 -1.12 -48.91
C LEU A 41 20.99 -2.35 -49.15
N SER A 42 20.91 -3.23 -48.16
CA SER A 42 19.85 -4.23 -48.11
C SER A 42 18.50 -3.55 -47.79
N LEU A 43 17.39 -4.19 -48.17
CA LEU A 43 16.05 -3.65 -47.90
C LEU A 43 15.81 -3.44 -46.40
N GLY A 44 16.31 -4.36 -45.56
CA GLY A 44 16.19 -4.24 -44.10
C GLY A 44 17.02 -3.09 -43.52
N GLU A 45 18.20 -2.81 -44.06
CA GLU A 45 19.03 -1.67 -43.64
C GLU A 45 18.42 -0.33 -44.07
N ALA A 46 17.84 -0.28 -45.26
CA ALA A 46 17.14 0.91 -45.75
C ALA A 46 15.90 1.27 -44.90
N VAL A 47 15.20 0.26 -44.38
CA VAL A 47 14.05 0.43 -43.48
C VAL A 47 14.50 0.84 -42.08
N ASN A 48 15.55 0.21 -41.53
CA ASN A 48 15.95 0.37 -40.13
C ASN A 48 17.09 1.37 -39.87
N GLY A 49 17.67 1.98 -40.90
CA GLY A 49 18.76 2.94 -40.71
C GLY A 49 18.33 4.16 -39.88
N PRO A 50 19.24 4.82 -39.15
CA PRO A 50 18.91 6.08 -38.47
C PRO A 50 18.59 7.16 -39.52
N ASP A 51 17.45 7.82 -39.39
CA ASP A 51 17.11 8.99 -40.19
C ASP A 51 18.10 10.11 -39.86
N THR A 52 18.98 10.44 -40.80
CA THR A 52 19.86 11.60 -40.70
C THR A 52 19.13 12.93 -40.93
N GLU A 53 17.86 12.89 -41.34
CA GLU A 53 16.98 14.06 -41.51
C GLU A 53 15.69 13.86 -40.71
N GLY A 54 15.75 14.18 -39.42
CA GLY A 54 14.71 13.95 -38.43
C GLY A 54 13.43 14.76 -38.61
N GLY A 55 12.60 14.43 -39.61
CA GLY A 55 11.32 15.12 -39.83
C GLY A 55 10.13 14.23 -40.16
N THR A 56 10.32 13.12 -40.89
CA THR A 56 9.18 12.38 -41.49
C THR A 56 8.80 11.08 -40.76
N VAL A 57 9.75 10.34 -40.20
CA VAL A 57 9.41 9.15 -39.39
C VAL A 57 8.84 9.55 -38.02
N SER A 58 9.23 10.70 -37.47
CA SER A 58 8.60 11.25 -36.26
C SER A 58 7.13 11.62 -36.52
N THR A 59 6.82 12.21 -37.67
CA THR A 59 5.44 12.56 -38.05
C THR A 59 4.61 11.35 -38.44
N LEU A 60 5.16 10.37 -39.17
CA LEU A 60 4.45 9.10 -39.44
C LEU A 60 4.23 8.29 -38.15
N ARG A 61 5.22 8.21 -37.27
CA ARG A 61 5.08 7.53 -35.97
C ARG A 61 4.08 8.26 -35.07
N MET A 62 4.05 9.59 -35.12
CA MET A 62 3.04 10.40 -34.44
C MET A 62 1.64 10.16 -35.02
N MET A 63 1.50 10.13 -36.35
CA MET A 63 0.23 9.81 -37.02
C MET A 63 -0.25 8.38 -36.74
N VAL A 64 0.67 7.40 -36.70
CA VAL A 64 0.36 6.02 -36.31
C VAL A 64 -0.06 5.97 -34.85
N MET A 65 0.65 6.65 -33.94
CA MET A 65 0.24 6.74 -32.54
C MET A 65 -1.09 7.47 -32.35
N GLU A 66 -1.38 8.49 -33.15
CA GLU A 66 -2.67 9.19 -33.15
C GLU A 66 -3.80 8.30 -33.70
N ALA A 67 -3.52 7.49 -34.72
CA ALA A 67 -4.45 6.52 -35.29
C ALA A 67 -4.70 5.36 -34.30
N GLU A 68 -3.68 4.85 -33.64
CA GLU A 68 -3.77 3.84 -32.58
C GLU A 68 -4.53 4.39 -31.37
N LEU A 69 -4.28 5.65 -30.98
CA LEU A 69 -5.01 6.31 -29.90
C LEU A 69 -6.47 6.56 -30.27
N ALA A 70 -6.77 6.87 -31.54
CA ALA A 70 -8.14 6.97 -32.04
C ALA A 70 -8.83 5.60 -32.09
N ALA A 71 -8.12 4.54 -32.48
CA ALA A 71 -8.62 3.17 -32.48
C ALA A 71 -8.91 2.69 -31.06
N ALA A 72 -7.99 2.90 -30.11
CA ALA A 72 -8.19 2.59 -28.69
C ALA A 72 -9.35 3.37 -28.08
N ARG A 73 -9.55 4.64 -28.47
CA ARG A 73 -10.73 5.43 -28.04
C ARG A 73 -12.03 4.88 -28.60
N ARG A 74 -12.04 4.41 -29.85
CA ARG A 74 -13.22 3.75 -30.45
C ARG A 74 -13.50 2.41 -29.79
N GLU A 75 -12.47 1.63 -29.50
CA GLU A 75 -12.58 0.36 -28.79
C GLU A 75 -13.09 0.58 -27.37
N ILE A 76 -12.61 1.59 -26.64
CA ILE A 76 -13.17 1.98 -25.35
C ILE A 76 -14.63 2.43 -25.49
N ALA A 77 -14.98 3.20 -26.52
CA ALA A 77 -16.36 3.62 -26.74
C ALA A 77 -17.28 2.43 -27.11
N GLU A 78 -16.77 1.44 -27.83
CA GLU A 78 -17.47 0.23 -28.23
C GLU A 78 -17.59 -0.75 -27.07
N LEU A 79 -16.53 -0.94 -26.29
CA LEU A 79 -16.56 -1.66 -25.01
C LEU A 79 -17.54 -1.00 -24.06
N ARG A 80 -17.54 0.34 -23.96
CA ARG A 80 -18.54 1.09 -23.19
C ARG A 80 -19.95 0.88 -23.72
N ARG A 81 -20.19 0.85 -25.04
CA ARG A 81 -21.51 0.51 -25.61
C ARG A 81 -21.91 -0.95 -25.35
N LYS A 82 -20.96 -1.88 -25.41
CA LYS A 82 -21.15 -3.31 -25.12
C LYS A 82 -21.40 -3.56 -23.63
N THR A 83 -20.78 -2.79 -22.74
CA THR A 83 -21.02 -2.84 -21.29
C THR A 83 -22.24 -2.03 -20.86
N SER A 84 -22.58 -0.95 -21.56
CA SER A 84 -23.79 -0.15 -21.30
C SER A 84 -25.06 -0.79 -21.87
N GLY A 85 -24.92 -1.86 -22.67
CA GLY A 85 -26.01 -2.75 -23.05
C GLY A 85 -26.17 -3.89 -22.05
N GLY A 86 -26.69 -3.62 -20.85
CA GLY A 86 -27.19 -4.70 -19.97
C GLY A 86 -26.95 -4.58 -18.47
N GLY A 87 -26.41 -3.49 -17.94
CA GLY A 87 -26.32 -3.27 -16.50
C GLY A 87 -26.50 -1.81 -16.16
N ASP A 88 -27.41 -1.49 -15.24
CA ASP A 88 -27.58 -0.14 -14.70
C ASP A 88 -26.21 0.43 -14.29
N ASP A 89 -25.76 1.50 -14.94
CA ASP A 89 -24.50 2.20 -14.60
C ASP A 89 -24.45 2.56 -13.11
N ALA A 90 -25.61 2.86 -12.51
CA ALA A 90 -25.77 3.09 -11.08
C ALA A 90 -25.40 1.88 -10.21
N THR A 91 -25.53 0.66 -10.72
CA THR A 91 -25.16 -0.59 -10.03
C THR A 91 -23.66 -0.84 -10.13
N PHE A 92 -23.03 -0.56 -11.28
CA PHE A 92 -21.58 -0.60 -11.42
C PHE A 92 -20.90 0.42 -10.50
N GLU A 93 -21.38 1.67 -10.51
CA GLU A 93 -20.79 2.76 -9.73
C GLU A 93 -20.98 2.55 -8.22
N ARG A 94 -22.12 2.00 -7.80
CA ARG A 94 -22.33 1.53 -6.41
C ARG A 94 -21.38 0.38 -6.04
N GLY A 95 -21.17 -0.58 -6.94
CA GLY A 95 -20.23 -1.69 -6.73
C GLY A 95 -18.78 -1.21 -6.58
N PHE A 96 -18.36 -0.26 -7.41
CA PHE A 96 -17.03 0.35 -7.35
C PHE A 96 -16.80 1.13 -6.05
N GLN A 97 -17.77 1.96 -5.64
CA GLN A 97 -17.69 2.68 -4.37
C GLN A 97 -17.72 1.74 -3.16
N ALA A 98 -18.51 0.67 -3.20
CA ALA A 98 -18.52 -0.36 -2.17
C ALA A 98 -17.16 -1.08 -2.07
N GLY A 99 -16.53 -1.38 -3.21
CA GLY A 99 -15.18 -1.96 -3.26
C GLY A 99 -14.11 -1.03 -2.67
N GLN A 100 -14.17 0.27 -2.96
CA GLN A 100 -13.26 1.25 -2.36
C GLN A 100 -13.43 1.36 -0.84
N ARG A 101 -14.68 1.39 -0.34
CA ARG A 101 -14.97 1.40 1.09
C ARG A 101 -14.47 0.14 1.78
N TYR A 102 -14.69 -1.03 1.17
CA TYR A 102 -14.20 -2.30 1.71
C TYR A 102 -12.66 -2.34 1.78
N GLY A 103 -11.98 -1.81 0.75
CA GLY A 103 -10.52 -1.68 0.76
C GLY A 103 -10.01 -0.73 1.84
N ALA A 104 -10.67 0.42 2.02
CA ALA A 104 -10.35 1.38 3.06
C ALA A 104 -10.60 0.83 4.48
N ASP A 105 -11.73 0.14 4.68
CA ASP A 105 -12.09 -0.49 5.96
C ASP A 105 -11.11 -1.61 6.33
N ARG A 106 -10.66 -2.40 5.34
CA ARG A 106 -9.66 -3.44 5.55
C ARG A 106 -8.28 -2.86 5.88
N ALA A 107 -7.84 -1.84 5.14
CA ALA A 107 -6.59 -1.13 5.45
C ALA A 107 -6.64 -0.46 6.84
N ALA A 108 -7.79 0.10 7.23
CA ALA A 108 -8.00 0.65 8.56
C ALA A 108 -8.00 -0.42 9.65
N ALA A 109 -8.56 -1.61 9.38
CA ALA A 109 -8.52 -2.74 10.31
C ALA A 109 -7.08 -3.24 10.53
N ASP A 110 -6.29 -3.37 9.47
CA ASP A 110 -4.89 -3.79 9.55
C ASP A 110 -4.04 -2.78 10.34
N LEU A 111 -4.24 -1.48 10.11
CA LEU A 111 -3.58 -0.42 10.88
C LEU A 111 -3.96 -0.45 12.37
N ARG A 112 -5.24 -0.70 12.69
CA ARG A 112 -5.69 -0.86 14.08
C ARG A 112 -5.04 -2.08 14.73
N GLU A 113 -4.97 -3.20 14.03
CA GLU A 113 -4.33 -4.41 14.56
C GLU A 113 -2.84 -4.19 14.83
N GLN A 114 -2.13 -3.54 13.91
CA GLN A 114 -0.72 -3.16 14.11
C GLN A 114 -0.55 -2.24 15.32
N ALA A 115 -1.42 -1.24 15.48
CA ALA A 115 -1.40 -0.36 16.64
C ALA A 115 -1.62 -1.13 17.96
N PHE A 116 -2.58 -2.06 18.00
CA PHE A 116 -2.81 -2.91 19.19
C PHE A 116 -1.61 -3.81 19.50
N ARG A 117 -0.95 -4.38 18.50
CA ARG A 117 0.28 -5.16 18.70
C ARG A 117 1.38 -4.28 19.29
N ARG A 118 1.59 -3.08 18.74
CA ARG A 118 2.61 -2.16 19.23
C ARG A 118 2.34 -1.69 20.66
N VAL A 119 1.08 -1.47 21.02
CA VAL A 119 0.71 -1.15 22.41
C VAL A 119 1.09 -2.29 23.35
N LYS A 120 0.79 -3.56 22.99
CA LYS A 120 1.18 -4.72 23.81
C LYS A 120 2.69 -4.86 23.98
N GLU A 121 3.46 -4.62 22.92
CA GLU A 121 4.93 -4.61 22.98
C GLU A 121 5.44 -3.53 23.93
N LEU A 122 4.92 -2.30 23.80
CA LEU A 122 5.29 -1.19 24.68
C LEU A 122 4.89 -1.45 26.14
N GLU A 123 3.76 -2.10 26.39
CA GLU A 123 3.36 -2.52 27.75
C GLU A 123 4.34 -3.55 28.31
N ALA A 124 4.80 -4.52 27.50
CA ALA A 124 5.80 -5.50 27.92
C ALA A 124 7.19 -4.87 28.15
N GLU A 125 7.62 -3.96 27.28
CA GLU A 125 8.86 -3.20 27.45
C GLU A 125 8.81 -2.35 28.73
N LEU A 126 7.72 -1.61 28.97
CA LEU A 126 7.53 -0.83 30.19
C LEU A 126 7.50 -1.72 31.44
N GLU A 127 6.94 -2.93 31.35
CA GLU A 127 6.92 -3.89 32.44
C GLU A 127 8.34 -4.35 32.83
N ALA A 128 9.23 -4.52 31.84
CA ALA A 128 10.62 -4.89 32.06
C ALA A 128 11.43 -3.81 32.82
N PHE A 129 11.07 -2.53 32.66
CA PHE A 129 11.71 -1.42 33.36
C PHE A 129 11.14 -1.16 34.76
N ARG A 130 10.05 -1.82 35.15
CA ARG A 130 9.46 -1.61 36.48
C ARG A 130 10.18 -2.44 37.54
N ALA A 131 10.32 -1.85 38.73
CA ALA A 131 10.88 -2.57 39.87
C ALA A 131 10.10 -3.87 40.12
N PRO A 132 10.78 -5.00 40.36
CA PRO A 132 10.11 -6.25 40.72
C PRO A 132 9.35 -6.05 42.03
N LEU A 133 8.05 -6.32 42.02
CA LEU A 133 7.24 -6.38 43.24
C LEU A 133 7.01 -7.83 43.63
N ASP A 134 6.97 -8.08 44.94
CA ASP A 134 6.39 -9.30 45.46
C ASP A 134 4.87 -9.27 45.28
N TRP A 135 4.41 -9.87 44.19
CA TRP A 135 3.00 -9.88 43.82
C TRP A 135 2.11 -10.53 44.88
N VAL A 136 2.63 -11.49 45.64
CA VAL A 136 1.86 -12.20 46.66
C VAL A 136 1.65 -11.29 47.86
N ASP A 137 2.73 -10.68 48.40
CA ASP A 137 2.64 -9.74 49.54
C ASP A 137 1.73 -8.53 49.20
N VAL A 138 1.85 -7.97 48.00
CA VAL A 138 0.99 -6.84 47.59
C VAL A 138 -0.47 -7.26 47.47
N ALA A 139 -0.75 -8.45 46.94
CA ALA A 139 -2.11 -8.99 46.83
C ALA A 139 -2.71 -9.33 48.20
N GLU A 140 -1.93 -9.82 49.16
CA GLU A 140 -2.37 -10.06 50.54
C GLU A 140 -2.77 -8.76 51.23
N ARG A 141 -1.96 -7.70 51.07
CA ARG A 141 -2.29 -6.37 51.61
C ARG A 141 -3.53 -5.79 50.95
N TYR A 142 -3.68 -5.98 49.64
CA TYR A 142 -4.87 -5.56 48.89
C TYR A 142 -6.11 -6.30 49.41
N TYR A 143 -6.04 -7.62 49.55
CA TYR A 143 -7.11 -8.45 50.09
C TYR A 143 -7.49 -8.02 51.51
N THR A 144 -6.50 -7.82 52.38
CA THR A 144 -6.74 -7.39 53.77
C THR A 144 -7.54 -6.08 53.83
N LYS A 145 -7.21 -5.12 52.96
CA LYS A 145 -7.90 -3.83 52.87
C LYS A 145 -9.31 -3.94 52.30
N PHE A 146 -9.51 -4.77 51.28
CA PHE A 146 -10.78 -4.91 50.56
C PHE A 146 -11.55 -6.18 50.90
N ARG A 147 -11.27 -6.79 52.07
CA ARG A 147 -11.88 -8.06 52.50
C ARG A 147 -13.40 -8.00 52.69
N ARG A 148 -13.98 -6.80 52.77
CA ARG A 148 -15.42 -6.54 52.96
C ARG A 148 -15.93 -5.60 51.86
N GLY A 149 -17.18 -5.80 51.46
CA GLY A 149 -17.86 -4.96 50.46
C GLY A 149 -17.79 -5.52 49.04
N VAL A 150 -18.14 -4.67 48.07
CA VAL A 150 -18.31 -5.04 46.66
C VAL A 150 -17.04 -5.62 46.03
N ASN A 151 -15.86 -5.18 46.49
CA ASN A 151 -14.57 -5.61 45.94
C ASN A 151 -14.01 -6.89 46.58
N ALA A 152 -14.70 -7.51 47.55
CA ALA A 152 -14.17 -8.66 48.29
C ALA A 152 -13.92 -9.88 47.39
N ALA A 153 -14.85 -10.18 46.47
CA ALA A 153 -14.70 -11.28 45.53
C ALA A 153 -13.53 -11.05 44.56
N PHE A 154 -13.40 -9.81 44.07
CA PHE A 154 -12.30 -9.42 43.18
C PHE A 154 -10.95 -9.54 43.89
N ALA A 155 -10.83 -8.99 45.10
CA ALA A 155 -9.61 -9.03 45.90
C ALA A 155 -9.19 -10.48 46.24
N LYS A 156 -10.14 -11.36 46.56
CA LYS A 156 -9.88 -12.79 46.79
C LYS A 156 -9.38 -13.48 45.51
N GLY A 157 -9.98 -13.18 44.36
CA GLY A 157 -9.54 -13.71 43.07
C GLY A 157 -8.13 -13.25 42.68
N LEU A 158 -7.80 -12.00 43.00
CA LEU A 158 -6.47 -11.42 42.78
C LEU A 158 -5.39 -12.11 43.62
N LEU A 159 -5.67 -12.36 44.90
CA LEU A 159 -4.77 -13.11 45.78
C LEU A 159 -4.54 -14.54 45.27
N TYR A 160 -5.60 -15.24 44.87
CA TYR A 160 -5.48 -16.58 44.30
C TYR A 160 -4.65 -16.59 43.01
N ARG A 161 -4.88 -15.64 42.09
CA ARG A 161 -4.10 -15.55 40.84
C ARG A 161 -2.63 -15.19 41.10
N ALA A 162 -2.35 -14.37 42.10
CA ALA A 162 -0.98 -14.07 42.53
C ALA A 162 -0.26 -15.32 43.06
N SER A 163 -0.93 -16.12 43.91
CA SER A 163 -0.30 -17.31 44.51
C SER A 163 0.00 -18.43 43.50
N VAL A 164 -0.78 -18.53 42.42
CA VAL A 164 -0.50 -19.49 41.32
C VAL A 164 0.31 -18.89 40.17
N ASN A 165 0.84 -17.67 40.33
CA ASN A 165 1.59 -16.93 39.30
C ASN A 165 0.85 -16.80 37.94
N LYS A 166 -0.46 -16.60 37.99
CA LYS A 166 -1.34 -16.39 36.81
C LYS A 166 -2.03 -15.03 36.85
N LEU A 167 -1.30 -13.98 37.25
CA LEU A 167 -1.81 -12.62 37.22
C LEU A 167 -1.91 -12.12 35.78
N MET A 168 -3.06 -11.54 35.43
CA MET A 168 -3.22 -10.85 34.16
C MET A 168 -2.55 -9.46 34.22
N PRO A 169 -2.15 -8.88 33.08
CA PRO A 169 -1.59 -7.53 33.06
C PRO A 169 -2.47 -6.47 33.75
N ALA A 170 -3.80 -6.60 33.61
CA ALA A 170 -4.76 -5.74 34.29
C ALA A 170 -4.71 -5.89 35.83
N ASP A 171 -4.54 -7.12 36.33
CA ASP A 171 -4.40 -7.38 37.78
C ASP A 171 -3.10 -6.78 38.33
N GLN A 172 -1.99 -6.95 37.60
CA GLN A 172 -0.68 -6.38 37.93
C GLN A 172 -0.74 -4.85 37.99
N ALA A 173 -1.40 -4.22 37.01
CA ALA A 173 -1.58 -2.76 36.98
C ALA A 173 -2.37 -2.27 38.21
N GLU A 174 -3.42 -2.97 38.61
CA GLU A 174 -4.23 -2.62 39.77
C GLU A 174 -3.44 -2.76 41.09
N LEU A 175 -2.69 -3.86 41.25
CA LEU A 175 -1.80 -4.05 42.40
C LEU A 175 -0.70 -3.00 42.48
N ARG A 176 -0.15 -2.58 41.33
CA ARG A 176 0.84 -1.50 41.30
C ARG A 176 0.26 -0.14 41.67
N LYS A 177 -0.94 0.19 41.18
CA LYS A 177 -1.64 1.42 41.63
C LYS A 177 -1.83 1.39 43.14
N PHE A 178 -2.25 0.24 43.67
CA PHE A 178 -2.40 0.07 45.11
C PHE A 178 -1.07 0.25 45.85
N ALA A 179 0.00 -0.44 45.44
CA ALA A 179 1.33 -0.31 46.04
C ALA A 179 1.81 1.15 46.04
N ALA A 180 1.69 1.85 44.92
CA ALA A 180 2.04 3.27 44.82
C ALA A 180 1.21 4.16 45.77
N THR A 181 -0.09 3.89 45.95
CA THR A 181 -0.91 4.64 46.92
C THR A 181 -0.51 4.37 48.37
N VAL A 182 -0.15 3.13 48.69
CA VAL A 182 0.31 2.76 50.04
C VAL A 182 1.65 3.41 50.34
N GLU A 183 2.60 3.38 49.40
CA GLU A 183 3.89 4.06 49.55
C GLU A 183 3.76 5.57 49.72
N ARG A 184 2.91 6.23 48.93
CA ARG A 184 2.64 7.66 49.09
C ARG A 184 2.07 7.99 50.47
N LYS A 185 1.15 7.16 50.98
CA LYS A 185 0.61 7.32 52.33
C LYS A 185 1.68 7.10 53.40
N ALA A 186 2.53 6.09 53.25
CA ALA A 186 3.62 5.82 54.19
C ALA A 186 4.65 6.96 54.22
N LYS A 187 5.01 7.52 53.05
CA LYS A 187 5.90 8.69 52.95
C LYS A 187 5.27 9.93 53.61
N ARG A 188 3.99 10.19 53.37
CA ARG A 188 3.27 11.32 53.99
C ARG A 188 3.19 11.19 55.51
N ALA A 189 2.92 9.99 56.02
CA ALA A 189 2.88 9.74 57.47
C ALA A 189 4.25 9.93 58.13
N LYS A 190 5.33 9.48 57.49
CA LYS A 190 6.71 9.72 57.96
C LYS A 190 7.10 11.20 57.97
N ALA A 191 6.68 11.95 56.96
CA ALA A 191 6.91 13.39 56.89
C ALA A 191 6.17 14.14 58.01
N SER A 192 4.90 13.80 58.28
CA SER A 192 4.13 14.43 59.36
C SER A 192 4.68 14.12 60.76
N THR A 193 5.24 12.93 60.98
CA THR A 193 5.92 12.59 62.25
C THR A 193 7.26 13.29 62.41
N ALA A 194 7.95 13.64 61.31
CA ALA A 194 9.21 14.38 61.37
C ALA A 194 8.98 15.87 61.69
N GLU A 195 7.90 16.49 61.18
CA GLU A 195 7.53 17.87 61.51
C GLU A 195 7.06 18.07 62.95
N HIS A 196 6.45 17.05 63.59
CA HIS A 196 6.09 17.10 65.01
C HIS A 196 7.23 16.69 65.97
N ALA A 197 8.35 16.19 65.45
CA ALA A 197 9.52 15.79 66.23
C ALA A 197 10.69 16.79 66.12
N ALA A 198 10.54 17.87 65.35
CA ALA A 198 11.50 18.96 65.32
C ALA A 198 11.18 19.96 66.46
N PRO A 199 12.12 20.24 67.38
CA PRO A 199 11.94 21.16 68.51
C PRO A 199 11.84 22.64 68.08
#